data_AF-K9W5W8-F1
#
_entry.id   AF-K9W5W8-F1
#
_cell.length_a   1.000
_cell.length_b   1.000
_cell.length_c   1.000
_cell.angle_alpha   90.00
_cell.angle_beta   90.00
_cell.angle_gamma   90.00
#
_symmetry.space_group_name_H-M   'P 1'
#
loop_
_entity.id
_entity.type
_entity.pdbx_description
1 polymer ?
#
loop_
_entity_poly.entity_id
_entity_poly.type
_entity_poly.pdbx_seq_one_letter_code
_entity_poly.pdbx_strand_id
1 'polypeptide(L)'
;MANDNSKNLYEQVINNIYPQIKGRQKGLLYKIIQIIFCEEQSFNQEKTREICDYFGIRSNADKDEDKEIINNLVDTILINNPISTPAKWIINFQGENMEWIFVAAAFTFVGLFWYKQNLEKNQQQKTNPNLEGIKEQPISPPISVDLCLVVPASIARNFVNNKKLSVNVLTNLIDNASYLLCTADSNKQNLELTDEDIATVSEQREVYIRIGIDNGKKMIGEKVPYILKSNLPPNGGTVKELACLEYLSVSGLENFNRV
;
A
#
# COMPACT_ATOMS: atom_id res chain seq x y z
N MET A 1 -5.42 23.19 -13.20
CA MET A 1 -5.22 23.24 -11.73
C MET A 1 -4.93 21.83 -11.19
N ALA A 2 -3.86 21.18 -11.66
CA ALA A 2 -3.55 19.77 -11.34
C ALA A 2 -2.22 19.60 -10.58
N ASN A 3 -1.56 20.71 -10.21
CA ASN A 3 -0.18 20.70 -9.70
C ASN A 3 -0.09 20.82 -8.17
N ASP A 4 -1.18 21.19 -7.49
CA ASP A 4 -1.18 21.40 -6.03
C ASP A 4 -1.45 20.10 -5.24
N ASN A 5 -2.09 19.11 -5.87
CA ASN A 5 -2.51 17.89 -5.18
C ASN A 5 -1.34 16.88 -5.01
N SER A 6 -0.43 16.81 -5.99
CA SER A 6 0.78 15.97 -5.92
C SER A 6 1.80 16.51 -4.93
N LYS A 7 1.92 17.84 -4.84
CA LYS A 7 2.80 18.51 -3.88
C LYS A 7 2.36 18.24 -2.43
N ASN A 8 1.05 18.29 -2.18
CA ASN A 8 0.46 17.97 -0.88
C ASN A 8 0.69 16.50 -0.48
N LEU A 9 0.54 15.56 -1.42
CA LEU A 9 0.77 14.14 -1.16
C LEU A 9 2.24 13.86 -0.79
N TYR A 10 3.18 14.47 -1.51
CA TYR A 10 4.62 14.32 -1.27
C TYR A 10 5.01 14.92 0.09
N GLU A 11 4.50 16.11 0.42
CA GLU A 11 4.71 16.75 1.72
C GLU A 11 4.14 15.91 2.88
N GLN A 12 2.96 15.32 2.72
CA GLN A 12 2.37 14.43 3.73
C GLN A 12 3.19 13.15 3.95
N VAL A 13 3.61 12.48 2.87
CA VAL A 13 4.43 11.27 2.93
C VAL A 13 5.68 11.52 3.77
N ILE A 14 6.32 12.65 3.54
CA ILE A 14 7.59 12.89 4.18
C ILE A 14 7.40 13.49 5.58
N ASN A 15 6.34 14.26 5.83
CA ASN A 15 5.99 14.62 7.22
C ASN A 15 5.74 13.39 8.10
N ASN A 16 5.34 12.26 7.53
CA ASN A 16 5.12 11.00 8.27
C ASN A 16 6.40 10.15 8.40
N ILE A 17 7.24 10.10 7.37
CA ILE A 17 8.46 9.27 7.37
C ILE A 17 9.63 10.00 8.05
N TYR A 18 9.77 11.32 7.80
CA TYR A 18 10.85 12.15 8.30
C TYR A 18 11.06 12.06 9.82
N PRO A 19 10.01 12.17 10.67
CA PRO A 19 10.20 12.06 12.12
C PRO A 19 10.81 10.73 12.57
N GLN A 20 10.61 9.66 11.79
CA GLN A 20 11.05 8.30 12.11
C GLN A 20 12.48 8.01 11.63
N ILE A 21 12.98 8.81 10.68
CA ILE A 21 14.33 8.67 10.13
C ILE A 21 15.28 9.79 10.57
N LYS A 22 14.74 10.86 11.17
CA LYS A 22 15.51 12.03 11.62
C LYS A 22 16.62 11.62 12.57
N GLY A 23 17.85 12.01 12.24
CA GLY A 23 19.04 11.73 13.07
C GLY A 23 19.64 10.34 12.87
N ARG A 24 19.07 9.51 11.98
CA ARG A 24 19.66 8.22 11.61
C ARG A 24 20.86 8.44 10.70
N GLN A 25 21.98 7.81 11.06
CA GLN A 25 23.24 7.95 10.32
C GLN A 25 23.51 6.80 9.34
N LYS A 26 22.82 5.66 9.49
CA LYS A 26 23.04 4.45 8.68
C LYS A 26 21.75 3.77 8.25
N GLY A 27 21.79 3.11 7.09
CA GLY A 27 20.72 2.36 6.45
C GLY A 27 19.47 3.19 6.29
N LEU A 28 19.61 4.43 5.81
CA LEU A 28 18.50 5.36 5.75
C LEU A 28 17.51 4.88 4.67
N LEU A 29 18.03 4.55 3.48
CA LEU A 29 17.22 4.06 2.38
C LEU A 29 16.55 2.72 2.72
N TYR A 30 17.30 1.81 3.33
CA TYR A 30 16.79 0.52 3.83
C TYR A 30 15.63 0.70 4.81
N LYS A 31 15.78 1.60 5.78
CA LYS A 31 14.73 1.89 6.77
C LYS A 31 13.49 2.46 6.12
N ILE A 32 13.65 3.39 5.19
CA ILE A 32 12.51 3.98 4.48
C ILE A 32 11.72 2.89 3.73
N ILE A 33 12.41 1.95 3.07
CA ILE A 33 11.76 0.81 2.41
C ILE A 33 11.01 -0.06 3.43
N GLN A 34 11.59 -0.33 4.60
CA GLN A 34 10.87 -1.02 5.69
C GLN A 34 9.61 -0.26 6.12
N ILE A 35 9.66 1.07 6.23
CA ILE A 35 8.49 1.89 6.59
C ILE A 35 7.40 1.74 5.52
N ILE A 36 7.78 1.79 4.25
CA ILE A 36 6.84 1.68 3.11
C ILE A 36 6.08 0.35 3.13
N PHE A 37 6.72 -0.74 3.57
CA PHE A 37 6.10 -2.06 3.67
C PHE A 37 5.58 -2.40 5.06
N CYS A 38 5.65 -1.49 6.03
CA CYS A 38 5.31 -1.74 7.43
C CYS A 38 6.10 -2.90 8.08
N GLU A 39 7.29 -3.24 7.54
CA GLU A 39 8.11 -4.37 8.00
C GLU A 39 9.10 -3.99 9.12
N GLU A 40 9.02 -2.77 9.65
CA GLU A 40 9.97 -2.23 10.62
C GLU A 40 10.09 -3.04 11.92
N GLN A 41 8.96 -3.57 12.39
CA GLN A 41 8.86 -4.38 13.60
C GLN A 41 8.58 -5.85 13.29
N SER A 42 8.47 -6.19 11.99
CA SER A 42 8.19 -7.55 11.55
C SER A 42 9.43 -8.43 11.71
N PHE A 43 9.22 -9.65 12.21
CA PHE A 43 10.25 -10.69 12.24
C PHE A 43 10.61 -11.16 10.81
N ASN A 44 9.65 -11.09 9.88
CA ASN A 44 9.85 -11.40 8.48
C ASN A 44 9.85 -10.11 7.64
N GLN A 45 11.00 -9.79 7.05
CA GLN A 45 11.21 -8.58 6.24
C GLN A 45 11.42 -8.95 4.76
N GLU A 46 10.57 -9.85 4.28
CA GLU A 46 10.71 -10.51 2.98
C GLU A 46 10.72 -9.49 1.83
N LYS A 47 9.75 -8.57 1.80
CA LYS A 47 9.65 -7.59 0.70
C LYS A 47 10.76 -6.57 0.74
N THR A 48 11.13 -6.12 1.95
CA THR A 48 12.27 -5.23 2.13
C THR A 48 13.55 -5.90 1.63
N ARG A 49 13.80 -7.16 2.02
CA ARG A 49 15.00 -7.89 1.61
C ARG A 49 15.04 -8.09 0.10
N GLU A 50 13.94 -8.53 -0.52
CA GLU A 50 13.88 -8.72 -1.97
C GLU A 50 14.27 -7.46 -2.76
N ILE A 51 13.71 -6.30 -2.39
CA ILE A 51 13.98 -5.04 -3.07
C ILE A 51 15.39 -4.55 -2.78
N CYS A 52 15.79 -4.60 -1.50
CA CYS A 52 17.11 -4.14 -1.09
C CYS A 52 18.22 -4.99 -1.70
N ASP A 53 18.07 -6.32 -1.73
CA ASP A 53 19.02 -7.23 -2.37
C ASP A 53 19.09 -7.00 -3.88
N TYR A 54 17.94 -6.76 -4.51
CA TYR A 54 17.86 -6.47 -5.94
C TYR A 54 18.61 -5.17 -6.32
N PHE A 55 18.51 -4.13 -5.51
CA PHE A 55 19.18 -2.84 -5.77
C PHE A 55 20.52 -2.67 -5.04
N GLY A 56 20.97 -3.66 -4.27
CA GLY A 56 22.22 -3.59 -3.49
C GLY A 56 22.16 -2.64 -2.27
N ILE A 57 20.98 -2.34 -1.75
CA ILE A 57 20.76 -1.45 -0.61
C ILE A 57 21.05 -2.21 0.69
N ARG A 58 21.92 -1.66 1.55
CA ARG A 58 22.34 -2.34 2.79
C ARG A 58 21.69 -1.70 4.02
N SER A 59 21.35 -2.53 5.01
CA SER A 59 20.74 -2.08 6.27
C SER A 59 21.68 -1.26 7.16
N ASN A 60 22.99 -1.33 6.91
CA ASN A 60 24.03 -0.60 7.63
C ASN A 60 24.77 0.42 6.75
N ALA A 61 24.27 0.69 5.54
CA ALA A 61 24.89 1.63 4.60
C ALA A 61 25.08 3.01 5.23
N ASP A 62 26.15 3.73 4.95
CA ASP A 62 26.20 5.14 5.34
C ASP A 62 25.45 6.04 4.35
N LYS A 63 25.38 7.34 4.65
CA LYS A 63 24.67 8.31 3.81
C LYS A 63 25.30 8.46 2.42
N ASP A 64 26.60 8.24 2.28
CA ASP A 64 27.31 8.37 1.02
C ASP A 64 27.09 7.14 0.15
N GLU A 65 27.11 5.93 0.74
CA GLU A 65 26.72 4.68 0.09
C GLU A 65 25.26 4.72 -0.39
N ASP A 66 24.32 5.15 0.46
CA ASP A 66 22.92 5.30 0.06
C ASP A 66 22.78 6.36 -1.07
N LYS A 67 23.57 7.45 -1.03
CA LYS A 67 23.56 8.49 -2.06
C LYS A 67 24.12 7.99 -3.40
N GLU A 68 25.16 7.15 -3.38
CA GLU A 68 25.69 6.51 -4.59
C GLU A 68 24.63 5.66 -5.27
N ILE A 69 23.90 4.86 -4.49
CA ILE A 69 22.78 4.04 -5.00
C ILE A 69 21.69 4.92 -5.64
N ILE A 70 21.36 6.05 -5.01
CA ILE A 70 20.40 7.01 -5.57
C ILE A 70 20.92 7.61 -6.87
N ASN A 71 22.19 8.02 -6.94
CA ASN A 71 22.76 8.58 -8.17
C ASN A 71 22.73 7.55 -9.30
N ASN A 72 23.10 6.30 -9.02
CA ASN A 72 23.04 5.21 -9.99
C ASN A 72 21.60 4.96 -10.50
N LEU A 73 20.60 5.09 -9.62
CA LEU A 73 19.19 5.01 -9.99
C LEU A 73 18.80 6.14 -10.95
N VAL A 74 19.21 7.36 -10.64
CA VAL A 74 18.93 8.56 -11.46
C VAL A 74 19.56 8.42 -12.83
N ASP A 75 20.82 8.01 -12.90
CA ASP A 75 21.51 7.77 -14.16
C ASP A 75 20.82 6.68 -14.97
N THR A 76 20.40 5.59 -14.33
CA THR A 76 19.67 4.49 -15.00
C THR A 76 18.33 4.96 -15.58
N ILE A 77 17.59 5.80 -14.85
CA ILE A 77 16.29 6.34 -15.30
C ILE A 77 16.50 7.34 -16.45
N LEU A 78 17.50 8.21 -16.35
CA LEU A 78 17.78 9.25 -17.34
C LEU A 78 18.34 8.69 -18.65
N ILE A 79 19.14 7.63 -18.60
CA ILE A 79 19.78 7.03 -19.77
C ILE A 79 18.80 6.13 -20.55
N ASN A 80 17.95 5.37 -19.86
CA ASN A 80 17.13 4.34 -20.51
C ASN A 80 15.71 4.78 -20.90
N ASN A 81 15.26 5.96 -20.47
CA ASN A 81 13.93 6.46 -20.78
C ASN A 81 13.91 8.00 -20.81
N PRO A 82 13.69 8.64 -21.97
CA PRO A 82 13.46 10.09 -22.04
C PRO A 82 12.03 10.39 -21.60
N ILE A 83 11.62 9.98 -20.39
CA ILE A 83 10.33 10.35 -19.82
C ILE A 83 10.44 11.79 -19.36
N SER A 84 9.71 12.66 -20.05
CA SER A 84 9.54 14.04 -19.65
C SER A 84 8.85 14.11 -18.27
N THR A 85 9.47 14.90 -17.39
CA THR A 85 8.90 15.62 -16.23
C THR A 85 9.16 15.11 -14.79
N PRO A 86 8.95 13.85 -14.36
CA PRO A 86 9.24 13.46 -12.97
C PRO A 86 10.74 13.38 -12.66
N ALA A 87 11.56 12.94 -13.63
CA ALA A 87 13.00 12.86 -13.49
C ALA A 87 13.68 14.23 -13.36
N LYS A 88 13.07 15.31 -13.90
CA LYS A 88 13.59 16.68 -13.76
C LYS A 88 13.57 17.21 -12.34
N TRP A 89 12.68 16.73 -11.47
CA TRP A 89 12.62 17.17 -10.07
C TRP A 89 13.82 16.64 -9.27
N ILE A 90 14.39 15.51 -9.69
CA ILE A 90 15.58 14.91 -9.09
C ILE A 90 16.88 15.66 -9.49
N ILE A 91 16.87 16.44 -10.58
CA ILE A 91 18.10 17.03 -11.15
C ILE A 91 18.47 18.39 -10.49
N ASN A 92 17.60 18.96 -9.65
CA ASN A 92 17.82 20.27 -9.01
C ASN A 92 18.17 20.20 -7.50
N PHE A 93 18.87 19.14 -7.07
CA PHE A 93 19.22 18.94 -5.65
C PHE A 93 20.47 19.73 -5.23
N GLN A 94 20.25 20.97 -4.73
CA GLN A 94 21.23 21.77 -4.00
C GLN A 94 20.64 22.29 -2.67
N GLY A 95 20.09 21.41 -1.84
CA GLY A 95 19.52 21.77 -0.53
C GLY A 95 20.13 20.96 0.62
N GLU A 96 20.36 21.59 1.77
CA GLU A 96 21.04 21.02 2.94
C GLU A 96 20.26 19.86 3.63
N ASN A 97 18.94 19.76 3.43
CA ASN A 97 18.10 18.70 4.02
C ASN A 97 17.96 17.48 3.10
N MET A 98 19.03 16.66 3.03
CA MET A 98 19.11 15.49 2.14
C MET A 98 18.12 14.35 2.45
N GLU A 99 17.47 14.31 3.61
CA GLU A 99 16.61 13.20 4.04
C GLU A 99 15.37 13.00 3.15
N TRP A 100 14.84 14.06 2.55
CA TRP A 100 13.70 14.00 1.62
C TRP A 100 14.06 13.29 0.31
N ILE A 101 15.33 13.33 -0.10
CA ILE A 101 15.86 12.67 -1.30
C ILE A 101 15.78 11.15 -1.15
N PHE A 102 16.16 10.64 0.02
CA PHE A 102 16.09 9.21 0.29
C PHE A 102 14.66 8.70 0.32
N VAL A 103 13.70 9.53 0.77
CA VAL A 103 12.28 9.16 0.71
C VAL A 103 11.82 9.04 -0.73
N ALA A 104 12.04 10.06 -1.57
CA ALA A 104 11.68 9.99 -2.99
C ALA A 104 12.33 8.80 -3.71
N ALA A 105 13.61 8.55 -3.43
CA ALA A 105 14.33 7.44 -4.04
C ALA A 105 13.76 6.08 -3.60
N ALA A 106 13.46 5.89 -2.32
CA ALA A 106 12.85 4.65 -1.83
C ALA A 106 11.53 4.32 -2.56
N PHE A 107 10.64 5.30 -2.73
CA PHE A 107 9.41 5.11 -3.50
C PHE A 107 9.70 4.75 -4.97
N THR A 108 10.74 5.33 -5.55
CA THR A 108 11.15 5.04 -6.92
C THR A 108 11.69 3.62 -7.06
N PHE A 109 12.53 3.15 -6.13
CA PHE A 109 13.04 1.77 -6.11
C PHE A 109 11.91 0.75 -6.01
N VAL A 110 10.96 0.97 -5.09
CA VAL A 110 9.77 0.11 -4.96
C VAL A 110 9.00 0.07 -6.28
N GLY A 111 8.71 1.23 -6.88
CA GLY A 111 8.00 1.29 -8.16
C GLY A 111 8.72 0.55 -9.30
N LEU A 112 10.03 0.74 -9.43
CA LEU A 112 10.84 0.07 -10.46
C LEU A 112 10.92 -1.45 -10.25
N PHE A 113 11.02 -1.91 -9.00
CA PHE A 113 11.03 -3.34 -8.69
C PHE A 113 9.77 -4.02 -9.19
N TRP A 114 8.60 -3.47 -8.83
CA TRP A 114 7.31 -4.00 -9.27
C TRP A 114 7.13 -3.90 -10.79
N TYR A 115 7.56 -2.78 -11.40
CA TYR A 115 7.54 -2.62 -12.85
C TYR A 115 8.35 -3.72 -13.55
N LYS A 116 9.57 -3.99 -13.09
CA LYS A 116 10.43 -5.02 -13.66
C LYS A 116 9.89 -6.43 -13.40
N GLN A 117 9.42 -6.73 -12.19
CA GLN A 117 8.82 -8.03 -11.87
C GLN A 117 7.60 -8.33 -12.77
N ASN A 118 6.81 -7.31 -13.10
CA ASN A 118 5.69 -7.43 -14.04
C ASN A 118 6.15 -7.54 -15.50
N LEU A 119 7.22 -6.87 -15.92
CA LEU A 119 7.82 -7.06 -17.24
C LEU A 119 8.36 -8.48 -17.45
N GLU A 120 9.05 -9.04 -16.46
CA GLU A 120 9.60 -10.40 -16.53
C GLU A 120 8.50 -11.46 -16.62
N LYS A 121 7.40 -11.29 -15.87
CA LYS A 121 6.18 -12.11 -15.98
C LYS A 121 5.55 -12.02 -17.39
N ASN A 122 5.52 -10.83 -17.98
CA ASN A 122 4.99 -10.61 -19.33
C ASN A 122 5.92 -11.13 -20.45
N GLN A 123 7.23 -11.24 -20.21
CA GLN A 123 8.17 -11.82 -21.17
C GLN A 123 8.08 -13.36 -21.18
N GLN A 124 7.79 -13.99 -20.06
CA GLN A 124 7.54 -15.45 -19.99
C GLN A 124 6.21 -15.86 -20.65
N GLN A 125 5.22 -14.97 -20.73
CA GLN A 125 3.96 -15.22 -21.44
C GLN A 125 4.02 -14.94 -22.96
N LYS A 126 5.10 -14.35 -23.48
CA LYS A 126 5.23 -13.98 -24.91
C LYS A 126 5.66 -15.13 -25.84
N THR A 127 5.79 -16.36 -25.36
CA THR A 127 6.07 -17.54 -26.20
C THR A 127 4.82 -18.37 -26.47
N ASN A 128 3.75 -17.75 -26.96
CA ASN A 128 2.68 -18.39 -27.74
C ASN A 128 1.81 -17.32 -28.44
N PRO A 129 1.83 -17.20 -29.78
CA PRO A 129 0.96 -16.27 -30.49
C PRO A 129 -0.30 -17.00 -30.98
N ASN A 130 -1.49 -16.54 -30.57
CA ASN A 130 -2.59 -16.12 -31.47
C ASN A 130 -3.92 -15.94 -30.72
N LEU A 131 -4.53 -14.75 -30.85
CA LEU A 131 -5.87 -14.53 -31.43
C LEU A 131 -6.42 -13.15 -31.02
N GLU A 132 -6.44 -12.26 -32.02
CA GLU A 132 -7.50 -11.33 -32.40
C GLU A 132 -8.33 -10.60 -31.33
N GLY A 133 -8.10 -9.29 -31.27
CA GLY A 133 -9.10 -8.22 -31.45
C GLY A 133 -10.44 -8.32 -30.75
N ILE A 134 -10.67 -7.46 -29.75
CA ILE A 134 -12.02 -7.06 -29.34
C ILE A 134 -12.10 -5.53 -29.21
N LYS A 135 -13.16 -5.03 -29.85
CA LYS A 135 -13.63 -3.65 -30.01
C LYS A 135 -13.94 -2.97 -28.67
N GLU A 136 -13.76 -1.65 -28.64
CA GLU A 136 -14.31 -0.78 -27.60
C GLU A 136 -15.85 -0.75 -27.64
N GLN A 137 -16.50 -1.02 -26.50
CA GLN A 137 -17.84 -0.56 -26.07
C GLN A 137 -18.20 -1.19 -24.70
N PRO A 138 -19.17 -0.67 -23.92
CA PRO A 138 -19.51 0.70 -23.54
C PRO A 138 -19.33 0.90 -22.01
N ILE A 139 -19.64 2.10 -21.49
CA ILE A 139 -19.52 2.51 -20.08
C ILE A 139 -20.18 1.48 -19.14
N SER A 140 -19.34 0.73 -18.42
CA SER A 140 -19.74 -0.21 -17.36
C SER A 140 -20.25 0.56 -16.13
N PRO A 141 -21.26 0.04 -15.41
CA PRO A 141 -21.70 0.62 -14.13
C PRO A 141 -20.52 0.76 -13.15
N PRO A 142 -20.57 1.74 -12.23
CA PRO A 142 -19.50 1.95 -11.25
C PRO A 142 -19.28 0.66 -10.46
N ILE A 143 -18.12 0.03 -10.66
CA ILE A 143 -17.79 -1.24 -10.02
C ILE A 143 -17.62 -0.95 -8.51
N SER A 144 -18.59 -1.42 -7.72
CA SER A 144 -18.52 -1.43 -6.26
C SER A 144 -17.65 -2.61 -5.84
N VAL A 145 -16.74 -2.38 -4.90
CA VAL A 145 -15.82 -3.38 -4.37
C VAL A 145 -16.01 -3.49 -2.87
N ASP A 146 -15.60 -4.61 -2.30
CA ASP A 146 -15.60 -4.81 -0.86
C ASP A 146 -14.18 -4.72 -0.31
N LEU A 147 -13.99 -3.76 0.60
CA LEU A 147 -12.82 -3.66 1.45
C LEU A 147 -13.11 -4.40 2.76
N CYS A 148 -12.38 -5.48 2.97
CA CYS A 148 -12.55 -6.41 4.07
C CYS A 148 -11.35 -6.23 5.01
N LEU A 149 -11.60 -5.95 6.28
CA LEU A 149 -10.59 -5.61 7.27
C LEU A 149 -10.80 -6.45 8.54
N VAL A 150 -9.70 -6.82 9.19
CA VAL A 150 -9.70 -7.34 10.56
C VAL A 150 -9.02 -6.32 11.45
N VAL A 151 -9.74 -5.78 12.43
CA VAL A 151 -9.27 -4.73 13.34
C VAL A 151 -9.59 -5.11 14.79
N PRO A 152 -8.90 -4.53 15.79
CA PRO A 152 -9.29 -4.70 17.19
C PRO A 152 -10.67 -4.10 17.49
N ALA A 153 -11.40 -4.73 18.42
CA ALA A 153 -12.72 -4.29 18.86
C ALA A 153 -12.72 -2.85 19.40
N SER A 154 -11.63 -2.40 20.04
CA SER A 154 -11.48 -1.02 20.50
C SER A 154 -11.64 0.02 19.38
N ILE A 155 -11.25 -0.33 18.15
CA ILE A 155 -11.42 0.50 16.96
C ILE A 155 -12.82 0.34 16.38
N ALA A 156 -13.36 -0.89 16.40
CA ALA A 156 -14.60 -1.23 15.71
C ALA A 156 -15.90 -0.90 16.48
N ARG A 157 -15.82 -0.76 17.81
CA ARG A 157 -16.98 -0.72 18.73
C ARG A 157 -18.02 0.36 18.42
N ASN A 158 -17.63 1.44 17.73
CA ASN A 158 -18.51 2.58 17.40
C ASN A 158 -19.12 2.50 15.99
N PHE A 159 -18.94 1.39 15.28
CA PHE A 159 -19.54 1.15 13.98
C PHE A 159 -20.81 0.31 14.10
N VAL A 160 -21.70 0.51 13.13
CA VAL A 160 -22.94 -0.26 12.98
C VAL A 160 -23.14 -0.53 11.49
N ASN A 161 -23.84 -1.62 11.18
CA ASN A 161 -24.15 -1.97 9.80
C ASN A 161 -24.93 -0.85 9.09
N ASN A 162 -24.71 -0.72 7.78
CA ASN A 162 -25.26 0.31 6.90
C ASN A 162 -24.82 1.75 7.23
N LYS A 163 -23.88 1.94 8.15
CA LYS A 163 -23.30 3.27 8.43
C LYS A 163 -22.37 3.69 7.31
N LYS A 164 -22.57 4.91 6.82
CA LYS A 164 -21.63 5.56 5.90
C LYS A 164 -20.40 6.04 6.68
N LEU A 165 -19.22 5.70 6.17
CA LEU A 165 -17.92 6.07 6.71
C LEU A 165 -17.29 7.14 5.83
N SER A 166 -16.69 8.14 6.47
CA SER A 166 -15.86 9.12 5.79
C SER A 166 -14.50 8.52 5.43
N VAL A 167 -13.81 9.14 4.47
CA VAL A 167 -12.45 8.73 4.08
C VAL A 167 -11.50 8.71 5.28
N ASN A 168 -11.57 9.68 6.19
CA ASN A 168 -10.72 9.72 7.39
C ASN A 168 -10.95 8.51 8.31
N VAL A 169 -12.20 8.09 8.46
CA VAL A 169 -12.55 6.92 9.28
C VAL A 169 -12.06 5.63 8.61
N LEU A 170 -12.20 5.53 7.28
CA LEU A 170 -11.68 4.40 6.51
C LEU A 170 -10.17 4.31 6.56
N THR A 171 -9.48 5.44 6.46
CA THR A 171 -8.02 5.52 6.64
C THR A 171 -7.62 5.00 8.01
N ASN A 172 -8.28 5.46 9.09
CA ASN A 172 -8.00 4.99 10.43
C ASN A 172 -8.26 3.48 10.59
N LEU A 173 -9.29 2.94 9.94
CA LEU A 173 -9.56 1.49 9.92
C LEU A 173 -8.45 0.72 9.20
N ILE A 174 -7.99 1.19 8.05
CA ILE A 174 -6.89 0.58 7.30
C ILE A 174 -5.58 0.63 8.11
N ASP A 175 -5.32 1.73 8.82
CA ASP A 175 -4.11 1.91 9.64
C ASP A 175 -4.05 0.99 10.86
N ASN A 176 -5.20 0.54 11.35
CA ASN A 176 -5.30 -0.35 12.52
C ASN A 176 -5.69 -1.78 12.15
N ALA A 177 -5.69 -2.13 10.85
CA ALA A 177 -6.04 -3.47 10.40
C ALA A 177 -4.84 -4.41 10.52
N SER A 178 -5.07 -5.61 11.05
CA SER A 178 -4.10 -6.71 11.06
C SER A 178 -4.18 -7.55 9.78
N TYR A 179 -5.36 -7.57 9.13
CA TYR A 179 -5.58 -8.24 7.86
C TYR A 179 -6.43 -7.37 6.93
N LEU A 180 -6.11 -7.38 5.63
CA LEU A 180 -6.86 -6.65 4.62
C LEU A 180 -7.06 -7.45 3.33
N LEU A 181 -8.22 -7.27 2.70
CA LEU A 181 -8.55 -7.82 1.39
C LEU A 181 -9.50 -6.85 0.67
N CYS A 182 -9.12 -6.39 -0.51
CA CYS A 182 -10.02 -5.66 -1.39
C CYS A 182 -10.38 -6.52 -2.61
N THR A 183 -11.67 -6.83 -2.76
CA THR A 183 -12.17 -7.79 -3.76
C THR A 183 -13.48 -7.34 -4.36
N ALA A 184 -13.72 -7.70 -5.63
CA ALA A 184 -15.05 -7.60 -6.24
C ALA A 184 -15.89 -8.87 -5.97
N ASP A 185 -15.25 -9.96 -5.53
CA ASP A 185 -15.90 -11.24 -5.27
C ASP A 185 -16.23 -11.36 -3.78
N SER A 186 -17.52 -11.28 -3.46
CA SER A 186 -18.06 -11.46 -2.10
C SER A 186 -17.83 -12.86 -1.52
N ASN A 187 -17.56 -13.85 -2.38
CA ASN A 187 -17.53 -15.27 -2.01
C ASN A 187 -16.12 -15.77 -1.61
N LYS A 188 -15.11 -14.88 -1.53
CA LYS A 188 -13.73 -15.24 -1.15
C LYS A 188 -13.48 -15.24 0.37
N GLN A 189 -14.53 -15.11 1.18
CA GLN A 189 -14.45 -14.82 2.61
C GLN A 189 -15.09 -15.97 3.39
N ASN A 190 -14.46 -17.15 3.39
CA ASN A 190 -14.87 -18.27 4.27
C ASN A 190 -14.33 -18.04 5.68
N LEU A 191 -14.68 -16.90 6.29
CA LEU A 191 -14.34 -16.59 7.67
C LEU A 191 -15.37 -17.21 8.61
N GLU A 192 -14.92 -17.77 9.73
CA GLU A 192 -15.81 -18.18 10.81
C GLU A 192 -16.10 -16.98 11.70
N LEU A 193 -17.36 -16.54 11.68
CA LEU A 193 -17.83 -15.35 12.37
C LEU A 193 -18.75 -15.73 13.52
N THR A 194 -18.82 -14.87 14.53
CA THR A 194 -19.66 -15.04 15.72
C THR A 194 -20.63 -13.87 15.87
N ASP A 195 -21.78 -14.15 16.50
CA ASP A 195 -22.82 -13.15 16.80
C ASP A 195 -22.57 -12.42 18.14
N GLU A 196 -21.32 -12.42 18.64
CA GLU A 196 -20.97 -11.73 19.88
C GLU A 196 -21.21 -10.22 19.77
N ASP A 197 -21.73 -9.61 20.84
CA ASP A 197 -21.87 -8.16 20.90
C ASP A 197 -20.50 -7.49 21.10
N ILE A 198 -20.01 -6.84 20.04
CA ILE A 198 -18.73 -6.11 19.99
C ILE A 198 -18.63 -5.04 21.10
N ALA A 199 -19.76 -4.52 21.60
CA ALA A 199 -19.75 -3.57 22.72
C ALA A 199 -19.24 -4.21 24.02
N THR A 200 -19.36 -5.53 24.16
CA THR A 200 -19.12 -6.26 25.42
C THR A 200 -17.83 -7.08 25.42
N VAL A 201 -17.26 -7.37 24.25
CA VAL A 201 -16.02 -8.16 24.12
C VAL A 201 -14.78 -7.37 24.56
N SER A 202 -13.68 -8.10 24.80
CA SER A 202 -12.35 -7.52 25.06
C SER A 202 -11.93 -6.54 23.96
N GLU A 203 -11.24 -5.46 24.33
CA GLU A 203 -10.74 -4.44 23.41
C GLU A 203 -9.81 -4.99 22.32
N GLN A 204 -9.12 -6.10 22.61
CA GLN A 204 -8.21 -6.79 21.69
C GLN A 204 -8.89 -7.88 20.86
N ARG A 205 -10.20 -8.12 21.04
CA ARG A 205 -10.96 -9.09 20.24
C ARG A 205 -10.90 -8.67 18.79
N GLU A 206 -10.56 -9.60 17.90
CA GLU A 206 -10.52 -9.32 16.46
C GLU A 206 -11.94 -9.24 15.90
N VAL A 207 -12.18 -8.15 15.16
CA VAL A 207 -13.45 -7.82 14.55
C VAL A 207 -13.25 -7.74 13.05
N TYR A 208 -14.06 -8.51 12.33
CA TYR A 208 -14.20 -8.44 10.90
C TYR A 208 -15.12 -7.29 10.51
N ILE A 209 -14.68 -6.47 9.55
CA ILE A 209 -15.47 -5.39 8.96
C ILE A 209 -15.43 -5.52 7.44
N ARG A 210 -16.60 -5.60 6.82
CA ARG A 210 -16.77 -5.52 5.37
C ARG A 210 -17.36 -4.19 4.98
N ILE A 211 -16.69 -3.48 4.08
CA ILE A 211 -17.05 -2.13 3.69
C ILE A 211 -17.23 -2.08 2.19
N GLY A 212 -18.42 -1.68 1.73
CA GLY A 212 -18.68 -1.39 0.33
C GLY A 212 -18.08 -0.06 -0.08
N ILE A 213 -17.28 -0.08 -1.14
CA ILE A 213 -16.61 1.09 -1.72
C ILE A 213 -17.06 1.23 -3.18
N ASP A 214 -17.81 2.29 -3.47
CA ASP A 214 -18.22 2.59 -4.84
C ASP A 214 -17.05 3.19 -5.63
N ASN A 215 -16.89 2.78 -6.89
CA ASN A 215 -15.76 3.17 -7.74
C ASN A 215 -14.38 2.71 -7.24
N GLY A 216 -14.33 1.71 -6.35
CA GLY A 216 -13.08 1.20 -5.78
C GLY A 216 -12.30 0.25 -6.69
N LYS A 217 -12.55 0.23 -8.01
CA LYS A 217 -11.88 -0.69 -8.96
C LYS A 217 -10.34 -0.69 -8.85
N LYS A 218 -9.76 0.48 -8.58
CA LYS A 218 -8.30 0.67 -8.41
C LYS A 218 -7.75 0.09 -7.09
N MET A 219 -8.62 -0.33 -6.18
CA MET A 219 -8.23 -0.94 -4.90
C MET A 219 -8.18 -2.47 -5.00
N ILE A 220 -8.78 -3.08 -6.02
CA ILE A 220 -8.84 -4.55 -6.17
C ILE A 220 -7.43 -5.10 -6.29
N GLY A 221 -7.11 -6.11 -5.47
CA GLY A 221 -5.81 -6.79 -5.49
C GLY A 221 -4.66 -5.99 -4.87
N GLU A 222 -4.91 -4.74 -4.45
CA GLU A 222 -3.93 -3.96 -3.72
C GLU A 222 -3.70 -4.54 -2.33
N LYS A 223 -2.44 -4.85 -2.03
CA LYS A 223 -2.02 -5.52 -0.80
C LYS A 223 -1.37 -4.57 0.21
N VAL A 224 -1.16 -3.31 -0.20
CA VAL A 224 -0.41 -2.32 0.57
C VAL A 224 -1.40 -1.31 1.16
N PRO A 225 -1.46 -1.14 2.49
CA PRO A 225 -2.36 -0.19 3.16
C PRO A 225 -2.27 1.23 2.58
N TYR A 226 -1.05 1.70 2.28
CA TYR A 226 -0.84 3.00 1.68
C TYR A 226 -1.50 3.16 0.31
N ILE A 227 -1.36 2.18 -0.58
CA ILE A 227 -1.95 2.23 -1.93
C ILE A 227 -3.48 2.22 -1.83
N LEU A 228 -4.01 1.39 -0.92
CA LEU A 228 -5.45 1.35 -0.65
C LEU A 228 -5.98 2.71 -0.19
N LYS A 229 -5.32 3.34 0.79
CA LYS A 229 -5.69 4.69 1.27
C LYS A 229 -5.64 5.73 0.15
N SER A 230 -4.61 5.70 -0.70
CA SER A 230 -4.45 6.64 -1.81
C SER A 230 -5.51 6.49 -2.90
N ASN A 231 -6.08 5.29 -3.03
CA ASN A 231 -7.12 4.95 -4.00
C ASN A 231 -8.54 5.03 -3.40
N LEU A 232 -8.69 5.44 -2.13
CA LEU A 232 -10.01 5.62 -1.53
C LEU A 232 -10.79 6.70 -2.26
N PRO A 233 -12.04 6.43 -2.65
CA PRO A 233 -12.86 7.41 -3.32
C PRO A 233 -13.39 8.45 -2.31
N PRO A 234 -13.63 9.70 -2.74
CA PRO A 234 -13.93 10.81 -1.83
C PRO A 234 -15.28 10.69 -1.11
N ASN A 235 -16.18 9.87 -1.63
CA ASN A 235 -17.48 9.53 -1.03
C ASN A 235 -17.37 8.55 0.14
N GLY A 236 -16.19 7.97 0.39
CA GLY A 236 -15.94 7.02 1.46
C GLY A 236 -16.52 5.64 1.16
N GLY A 237 -17.22 5.08 2.15
CA GLY A 237 -17.71 3.70 2.09
C GLY A 237 -18.87 3.44 3.01
N THR A 238 -19.47 2.26 2.91
CA THR A 238 -20.60 1.85 3.74
C THR A 238 -20.30 0.52 4.40
N VAL A 239 -20.47 0.43 5.72
CA VAL A 239 -20.34 -0.83 6.45
C VAL A 239 -21.43 -1.79 5.99
N LYS A 240 -21.03 -2.88 5.35
CA LYS A 240 -21.93 -3.96 4.91
C LYS A 240 -22.04 -5.06 5.95
N GLU A 241 -20.96 -5.32 6.67
CA GLU A 241 -20.87 -6.39 7.66
C GLU A 241 -19.91 -6.02 8.76
N LEU A 242 -20.23 -6.46 9.97
CA LEU A 242 -19.48 -6.19 11.18
C LEU A 242 -19.74 -7.36 12.16
N ALA A 243 -18.72 -8.15 12.47
CA ALA A 243 -18.84 -9.33 13.33
C ALA A 243 -17.51 -9.67 14.00
N CYS A 244 -17.54 -10.36 15.14
CA CYS A 244 -16.33 -10.89 15.77
C CYS A 244 -15.86 -12.16 15.03
N LEU A 245 -14.55 -12.31 14.84
CA LEU A 245 -13.98 -13.58 14.39
C LEU A 245 -14.14 -14.64 15.48
N GLU A 246 -14.41 -15.89 15.08
CA GLU A 246 -14.39 -17.02 16.01
C GLU A 246 -13.00 -17.17 16.66
N TYR A 247 -12.97 -17.56 17.94
CA TYR A 247 -11.72 -17.56 18.72
C TYR A 247 -10.69 -18.50 18.10
N LEU A 248 -9.48 -17.99 17.83
CA LEU A 248 -8.39 -18.71 17.15
C LEU A 248 -8.71 -19.15 15.71
N SER A 249 -9.81 -18.68 15.11
CA SER A 249 -10.10 -18.99 13.72
C SER A 249 -9.14 -18.23 12.81
N VAL A 250 -8.37 -19.01 12.06
CA VAL A 250 -7.50 -18.52 10.98
C VAL A 250 -8.04 -18.91 9.61
N SER A 251 -9.13 -19.68 9.57
CA SER A 251 -9.74 -20.15 8.33
C SER A 251 -10.28 -18.96 7.53
N GLY A 252 -9.92 -18.90 6.26
CA GLY A 252 -10.30 -17.81 5.37
C GLY A 252 -9.35 -16.61 5.42
N LEU A 253 -8.57 -16.42 6.51
CA LEU A 253 -7.59 -15.34 6.62
C LEU A 253 -6.38 -15.55 5.71
N GLU A 254 -6.12 -16.76 5.22
CA GLU A 254 -5.08 -17.02 4.22
C GLU A 254 -5.34 -16.29 2.88
N ASN A 255 -6.60 -15.89 2.64
CA ASN A 255 -6.97 -15.09 1.47
C ASN A 255 -6.78 -13.58 1.70
N PHE A 256 -6.47 -13.17 2.93
CA PHE A 256 -6.20 -11.80 3.32
C PHE A 256 -4.70 -11.53 3.34
N ASN A 257 -4.34 -10.27 3.12
CA ASN A 257 -2.98 -9.82 3.34
C ASN A 257 -2.83 -9.44 4.80
N ARG A 258 -1.90 -10.10 5.50
CA ARG A 258 -1.47 -9.68 6.83
C ARG A 258 -0.68 -8.37 6.73
N VAL A 259 -0.95 -7.46 7.65
CA VAL A 259 -0.39 -6.10 7.71
C VAL A 259 0.46 -5.93 8.96
#